data_AF-A0A8J8FNM4-F1
#
_entry.id   AF-A0A8J8FNM4-F1
#
_cell.length_a   1.000
_cell.length_b   1.000
_cell.length_c   1.000
_cell.angle_alpha   90.00
_cell.angle_beta   90.00
_cell.angle_gamma   90.00
#
_symmetry.space_group_name_H-M   'P 1'
#
loop_
_entity.id
_entity.type
_entity.pdbx_description
1 polymer ?
#
loop_
_entity_poly.entity_id
_entity_poly.type
_entity_poly.pdbx_seq_one_letter_code
_entity_poly.pdbx_strand_id
1 'polypeptide(L)' 'MSARDILDSVEPHFTKGGKLEKYYGLYEMVDTFIYTPSDVTRGTTHVRD' A
#
# COMPACT_ATOMS: atom_id res chain seq x y z
N MET A 1 10.56 -7.16 15.34
CA MET A 1 9.32 -6.98 14.57
C MET A 1 9.10 -5.50 14.41
N SER A 2 9.32 -5.01 13.19
CA SER A 2 9.00 -3.66 12.75
C SER A 2 7.51 -3.57 12.41
N ALA A 3 6.94 -2.35 12.38
CA ALA A 3 5.59 -2.14 11.88
C ALA A 3 5.45 -2.57 10.40
N ARG A 4 6.53 -2.55 9.62
CA ARG A 4 6.57 -3.08 8.25
C ARG A 4 6.32 -4.58 8.19
N ASP A 5 7.03 -5.35 9.03
CA ASP A 5 6.89 -6.82 9.10
C ASP A 5 5.44 -7.24 9.42
N ILE A 6 4.73 -6.43 10.21
CA ILE A 6 3.33 -6.69 10.55
C ILE A 6 2.42 -6.45 9.34
N LEU A 7 2.59 -5.32 8.65
CA LEU A 7 1.80 -4.99 7.45
C LEU A 7 2.03 -6.03 6.35
N ASP A 8 3.29 -6.39 6.08
CA ASP A 8 3.66 -7.40 5.09
C ASP A 8 3.05 -8.78 5.41
N SER A 9 2.92 -9.13 6.70
CA SER A 9 2.31 -10.40 7.11
C SER A 9 0.80 -10.45 6.90
N VAL A 10 0.11 -9.31 6.93
CA VAL A 10 -1.35 -9.22 6.78
C VAL A 10 -1.78 -8.88 5.35
N GLU A 11 -0.91 -8.28 4.54
CA GLU A 11 -1.10 -7.96 3.12
C GLU A 11 -1.76 -9.09 2.30
N PRO A 12 -1.37 -10.39 2.44
CA PRO A 12 -1.95 -11.47 1.64
C PRO A 12 -3.45 -11.67 1.86
N HIS A 13 -4.00 -11.18 2.98
CA HIS A 13 -5.43 -11.26 3.24
C HIS A 13 -6.23 -10.20 2.49
N PHE A 14 -5.59 -9.08 2.12
CA PHE A 14 -6.21 -7.94 1.45
C PHE A 14 -5.91 -7.90 -0.04
N THR A 15 -4.88 -8.59 -0.52
CA THR A 15 -4.58 -8.69 -1.96
C THR A 15 -5.50 -9.69 -2.67
N LYS A 16 -5.42 -9.72 -4.01
CA LYS A 16 -6.33 -10.45 -4.90
C LYS A 16 -6.43 -11.94 -4.54
N GLY A 17 -7.64 -12.43 -4.28
CA GLY A 17 -7.89 -13.81 -3.81
C GLY A 17 -7.86 -13.98 -2.29
N GLY A 18 -7.53 -12.92 -1.55
CA GLY A 18 -7.58 -12.89 -0.08
C GLY A 18 -9.00 -12.75 0.46
N LYS A 19 -9.22 -13.24 1.69
CA LYS A 19 -10.55 -13.21 2.35
C LYS A 19 -11.10 -11.79 2.52
N LEU A 20 -10.20 -10.80 2.63
CA LEU A 20 -10.51 -9.40 2.88
C LEU A 20 -10.20 -8.51 1.65
N GLU A 21 -10.15 -9.09 0.44
CA GLU A 21 -9.86 -8.35 -0.80
C GLU A 21 -10.74 -7.08 -0.97
N LYS A 22 -12.00 -7.14 -0.53
CA LYS A 22 -12.91 -5.97 -0.56
C LYS A 22 -12.44 -4.78 0.28
N TYR A 23 -11.57 -5.01 1.26
CA TYR A 23 -11.01 -4.00 2.15
C TYR A 23 -9.59 -3.57 1.77
N TYR A 24 -9.11 -3.99 0.58
CA TYR A 24 -7.78 -3.62 0.09
C TYR A 24 -7.51 -2.11 0.15
N GLY A 25 -8.48 -1.27 -0.26
CA GLY A 25 -8.29 0.19 -0.24
C GLY A 25 -8.08 0.77 1.17
N LEU A 26 -8.67 0.17 2.21
CA LEU A 26 -8.41 0.60 3.60
C LEU A 26 -7.02 0.19 4.06
N TYR A 27 -6.60 -1.03 3.72
CA TYR A 27 -5.25 -1.51 3.98
C TYR A 27 -4.21 -0.62 3.28
N GLU A 28 -4.41 -0.34 1.99
CA GLU A 28 -3.55 0.54 1.20
C GLU A 28 -3.49 1.96 1.81
N MET A 29 -4.62 2.55 2.19
CA MET A 29 -4.64 3.87 2.85
C MET A 29 -3.78 3.90 4.13
N VAL A 30 -3.84 2.84 4.94
CA VAL A 30 -3.05 2.75 6.18
C VAL A 30 -1.57 2.54 5.89
N ASP A 31 -1.23 1.65 4.95
CA ASP A 31 0.17 1.42 4.55
C ASP A 31 0.79 2.70 3.96
N THR A 32 0.09 3.37 3.05
CA THR A 32 0.55 4.61 2.39
C THR A 32 0.60 5.81 3.34
N PHE A 33 -0.19 5.80 4.42
CA PHE A 33 -0.14 6.84 5.46
C PHE A 33 1.13 6.71 6.31
N ILE A 34 1.53 5.49 6.64
CA ILE A 34 2.70 5.22 7.49
C ILE A 34 3.99 5.17 6.66
N TYR A 35 3.88 4.76 5.41
CA TYR A 35 5.00 4.42 4.56
C TYR A 35 4.83 4.92 3.11
N THR A 36 5.94 5.03 2.40
CA THR A 36 5.89 5.33 0.96
C THR A 36 5.24 4.16 0.20
N PRO A 37 4.31 4.44 -0.72
CA PRO A 37 3.70 3.42 -1.56
C PRO A 37 4.78 2.76 -2.44
N SER A 38 4.60 1.48 -2.71
CA SER A 38 5.48 0.71 -3.59
C SER A 38 5.31 1.09 -5.06
N ASP A 39 4.11 1.53 -5.45
CA ASP A 39 3.81 2.09 -6.76
C ASP A 39 4.00 3.61 -6.75
N VAL A 40 4.92 4.09 -7.58
CA VAL A 40 5.25 5.50 -7.72
C VAL A 40 5.21 5.86 -9.19
N THR A 41 4.83 7.09 -9.50
CA THR A 41 4.83 7.58 -10.88
C THR A 41 6.25 7.51 -11.45
N ARG A 42 6.45 6.68 -12.48
CA ARG A 42 7.71 6.58 -13.23
C ARG A 42 7.59 7.41 -14.49
N GLY A 43 8.08 8.65 -14.48
CA GLY A 43 7.99 9.54 -15.65
C GLY A 43 8.41 10.98 -15.35
N THR A 44 8.38 11.82 -16.37
CA THR A 44 8.65 13.26 -16.23
C THR A 44 7.42 13.98 -15.67
N THR A 45 7.54 14.58 -14.49
CA THR A 45 6.51 15.45 -13.91
C THR A 45 6.65 16.85 -14.49
N HIS A 46 5.59 17.37 -15.11
CA HIS A 46 5.57 18.77 -15.54
C HIS A 46 5.23 19.66 -14.34
N VAL A 47 6.24 20.28 -13.75
CA VAL A 47 6.06 21.26 -12.67
C VAL A 47 5.81 22.62 -13.29
N ARG A 48 4.70 23.27 -12.89
CA ARG A 48 4.45 24.69 -13.10
C ARG A 48 4.58 25.37 -11.74
N ASP A 49 5.40 26.41 -11.68
CA ASP A 49 5.56 27.27 -10.50
C ASP A 49 4.26 28.04 -10.20
#